data_AF-A0A8R2HBJ4-F1
#
_entry.id   AF-A0A8R2HBJ4-F1
#
_cell.length_a   1.000
_cell.length_b   1.000
_cell.length_c   1.000
_cell.angle_alpha   90.00
_cell.angle_beta   90.00
_cell.angle_gamma   90.00
#
_symmetry.space_group_name_H-M   'P 1'
#
loop_
_entity.id
_entity.type
_entity.pdbx_description
1 polymer ?
#
loop_
_entity_poly.entity_id
_entity_poly.type
_entity_poly.pdbx_seq_one_letter_code
_entity_poly.pdbx_strand_id
1 'polypeptide(L)'
;MYLLLSLLFVSVPDGNTNSSNENLLIEHSVTLESAENAIQHIVPELMIGVGCRECTIREIEYCLSNDAIEDHCCCQRKYHEVFPYIAHICYVRSRNCEPTVRDCGVFDRLLTCCCHQYLGTKCRHF
;
A
#
# COMPACT_ATOMS: atom_id res chain seq x y z
N MET A 1 25.24 53.78 -31.44
CA MET A 1 24.66 54.06 -30.11
C MET A 1 24.09 52.74 -29.60
N TYR A 2 24.60 52.29 -28.46
CA TYR A 2 24.49 50.97 -27.88
C TYR A 2 23.06 50.53 -27.53
N LEU A 3 22.77 49.24 -27.65
CA LEU A 3 22.02 48.52 -26.62
C LEU A 3 22.49 47.06 -26.59
N LEU A 4 23.39 46.81 -25.64
CA LEU A 4 23.91 45.51 -25.25
C LEU A 4 22.78 44.67 -24.64
N LEU A 5 22.54 43.48 -25.19
CA LEU A 5 21.73 42.45 -24.55
C LEU A 5 22.57 41.84 -23.41
N SER A 6 22.27 42.22 -22.18
CA SER A 6 22.89 41.64 -20.98
C SER A 6 22.35 40.23 -20.74
N LEU A 7 23.13 39.21 -21.10
CA LEU A 7 22.92 37.84 -20.63
C LEU A 7 23.39 37.77 -19.17
N LEU A 8 22.45 37.93 -18.22
CA LEU A 8 22.69 37.53 -16.84
C LEU A 8 22.53 36.01 -16.75
N PHE A 9 23.65 35.29 -16.81
CA PHE A 9 23.72 33.90 -16.39
C PHE A 9 23.50 33.86 -14.89
N VAL A 10 22.28 33.51 -14.47
CA VAL A 10 22.01 33.12 -13.08
C VAL A 10 22.60 31.72 -12.90
N SER A 11 23.70 31.64 -12.18
CA SER A 11 24.23 30.38 -11.65
C SER A 11 23.22 29.81 -10.65
N VAL A 12 22.51 28.76 -11.06
CA VAL A 12 21.71 27.94 -10.15
C VAL A 12 22.68 27.24 -9.20
N PRO A 13 22.53 27.38 -7.87
CA PRO A 13 23.41 26.72 -6.93
C PRO A 13 23.22 25.21 -7.05
N ASP A 14 24.36 24.53 -7.08
CA ASP A 14 24.56 23.10 -6.96
C ASP A 14 23.74 22.58 -5.78
N GLY A 15 22.53 22.11 -6.10
CA GLY A 15 21.65 21.45 -5.16
C GLY A 15 22.23 20.08 -4.91
N ASN A 16 23.13 20.02 -3.94
CA ASN A 16 23.57 18.81 -3.26
C ASN A 16 22.34 17.99 -2.86
N THR A 17 21.86 17.15 -3.77
CA THR A 17 20.94 16.09 -3.44
C THR A 17 21.77 15.10 -2.66
N ASN A 18 21.83 15.30 -1.35
CA ASN A 18 21.73 14.23 -0.38
C ASN A 18 20.40 13.50 -0.65
N SER A 19 20.29 12.85 -1.81
CA SER A 19 19.43 11.72 -1.97
C SER A 19 20.15 10.63 -1.19
N SER A 20 19.87 10.58 0.12
CA SER A 20 19.92 9.32 0.81
C SER A 20 18.93 8.41 0.09
N ASN A 21 19.38 7.84 -1.04
CA ASN A 21 18.94 6.55 -1.53
C ASN A 21 19.31 5.57 -0.41
N GLU A 22 18.53 5.64 0.67
CA GLU A 22 18.27 4.50 1.51
C GLU A 22 17.86 3.41 0.53
N ASN A 23 18.75 2.44 0.32
CA ASN A 23 18.49 1.28 -0.52
C ASN A 23 17.29 0.57 0.10
N LEU A 24 16.09 0.94 -0.33
CA LEU A 24 14.83 0.45 0.20
C LEU A 24 14.74 -0.99 -0.28
N LEU A 25 15.24 -1.92 0.55
CA LEU A 25 15.23 -3.34 0.24
C LEU A 25 13.78 -3.77 0.10
N ILE A 26 13.44 -4.40 -1.02
CA ILE A 26 12.10 -4.96 -1.22
C ILE A 26 11.94 -6.13 -0.26
N GLU A 27 10.90 -6.10 0.57
CA GLU A 27 10.51 -7.25 1.39
C GLU A 27 9.82 -8.28 0.51
N HIS A 28 8.74 -7.86 -0.17
CA HIS A 28 8.01 -8.66 -1.15
C HIS A 28 7.27 -7.75 -2.14
N SER A 29 6.81 -8.35 -3.23
CA SER A 29 5.99 -7.67 -4.24
C SER A 29 5.00 -8.64 -4.86
N VAL A 30 3.78 -8.15 -5.09
CA VAL A 30 2.75 -8.80 -5.90
C VAL A 30 2.67 -8.03 -7.22
N THR A 31 2.94 -8.70 -8.34
CA THR A 31 2.80 -8.10 -9.67
C THR A 31 1.33 -8.06 -10.09
N LEU A 32 1.01 -7.24 -11.09
CA LEU A 32 -0.33 -7.21 -11.68
C LEU A 32 -0.74 -8.61 -12.20
N GLU A 33 0.16 -9.28 -12.94
CA GLU A 33 -0.08 -10.63 -13.44
C GLU A 33 -0.34 -11.63 -12.30
N SER A 34 0.44 -11.59 -11.20
CA SER A 34 0.17 -12.47 -10.06
C SER A 34 -1.16 -12.16 -9.38
N ALA A 35 -1.54 -10.89 -9.30
CA ALA A 35 -2.80 -10.46 -8.74
C ALA A 35 -4.00 -10.92 -9.59
N GLU A 36 -3.89 -10.78 -10.91
CA GLU A 36 -4.88 -11.25 -11.88
C GLU A 36 -5.03 -12.78 -11.87
N ASN A 37 -3.96 -13.52 -11.64
CA ASN A 37 -4.04 -14.97 -11.47
C ASN A 37 -4.68 -15.34 -10.12
N ALA A 38 -4.32 -14.65 -9.04
CA ALA A 38 -4.85 -14.92 -7.71
C ALA A 38 -6.35 -14.62 -7.59
N ILE A 39 -6.85 -13.54 -8.23
CA ILE A 39 -8.26 -13.15 -8.12
C ILE A 39 -9.21 -14.20 -8.70
N GLN A 40 -8.76 -15.02 -9.66
CA GLN A 40 -9.56 -16.11 -10.23
C GLN A 40 -9.89 -17.22 -9.21
N HIS A 41 -9.12 -17.28 -8.11
CA HIS A 41 -9.23 -18.33 -7.10
C HIS A 41 -9.90 -17.85 -5.81
N ILE A 42 -10.35 -16.60 -5.73
CA ILE A 42 -11.03 -16.09 -4.53
C ILE A 42 -12.54 -16.05 -4.72
N VAL A 43 -13.27 -16.21 -3.61
CA VAL A 43 -14.71 -16.01 -3.52
C VAL A 43 -14.94 -15.02 -2.38
N PRO A 44 -14.99 -13.69 -2.68
CA PRO A 44 -14.98 -12.64 -1.66
C PRO A 44 -16.07 -12.79 -0.59
N GLU A 45 -17.24 -13.32 -0.97
CA GLU A 45 -18.38 -13.57 -0.09
C GLU A 45 -18.07 -14.60 1.00
N LEU A 46 -17.07 -15.45 0.80
CA LEU A 46 -16.60 -16.45 1.77
C LEU A 46 -15.40 -15.98 2.59
N MET A 47 -14.87 -14.78 2.35
CA MET A 47 -13.68 -14.24 3.01
C MET A 47 -14.00 -13.36 4.22
N ILE A 48 -15.05 -13.71 4.96
CA ILE A 48 -15.43 -13.02 6.21
C ILE A 48 -15.19 -13.98 7.37
N GLY A 49 -14.39 -13.56 8.34
CA GLY A 49 -14.12 -14.35 9.54
C GLY A 49 -15.37 -14.66 10.37
N VAL A 50 -15.34 -15.77 11.09
CA VAL A 50 -16.41 -16.16 12.01
C VAL A 50 -16.53 -15.14 13.16
N GLY A 51 -17.75 -14.73 13.49
CA GLY A 51 -18.02 -13.80 14.60
C GLY A 51 -17.81 -12.32 14.25
N CYS A 52 -17.55 -12.00 12.99
CA CYS A 52 -17.48 -10.63 12.52
C CYS A 52 -18.86 -9.96 12.54
N ARG A 53 -18.88 -8.70 12.97
CA ARG A 53 -20.02 -7.79 12.82
C ARG A 53 -20.01 -7.15 11.44
N GLU A 54 -21.12 -6.57 11.03
CA GLU A 54 -21.17 -5.73 9.84
C GLU A 54 -20.14 -4.59 9.92
N CYS A 55 -19.44 -4.38 8.81
CA CYS A 55 -18.45 -3.31 8.69
C CYS A 55 -19.17 -1.97 8.52
N THR A 56 -18.72 -0.99 9.28
CA THR A 56 -19.20 0.39 9.14
C THR A 56 -18.69 1.01 7.83
N ILE A 57 -19.36 2.06 7.35
CA ILE A 57 -18.94 2.80 6.14
C ILE A 57 -17.46 3.21 6.23
N ARG A 58 -16.99 3.70 7.38
CA ARG A 58 -15.58 4.09 7.56
C ARG A 58 -14.61 2.92 7.48
N GLU A 59 -14.99 1.76 8.00
CA GLU A 59 -14.16 0.54 7.90
C GLU A 59 -14.08 0.08 6.44
N ILE A 60 -15.16 0.21 5.67
CA ILE A 60 -15.19 -0.09 4.24
C ILE A 60 -14.32 0.90 3.46
N GLU A 61 -14.47 2.20 3.71
CA GLU A 61 -13.67 3.26 3.07
C GLU A 61 -12.17 3.06 3.31
N TYR A 62 -11.78 2.74 4.54
CA TYR A 62 -10.41 2.37 4.88
C TYR A 62 -9.93 1.16 4.08
N CYS A 63 -10.72 0.08 4.03
CA CYS A 63 -10.32 -1.11 3.29
C CYS A 63 -10.17 -0.86 1.79
N LEU A 64 -10.89 0.10 1.21
CA LEU A 64 -10.82 0.43 -0.21
C LEU A 64 -9.77 1.48 -0.57
N SER A 65 -9.14 2.10 0.44
CA SER A 65 -8.04 3.06 0.27
C SER A 65 -6.68 2.36 0.18
N ASN A 66 -5.63 3.13 -0.09
CA ASN A 66 -4.25 2.62 -0.07
C ASN A 66 -3.76 2.32 1.35
N ASP A 67 -4.42 2.86 2.38
CA ASP A 67 -4.04 2.72 3.78
C ASP A 67 -4.02 1.23 4.20
N ALA A 68 -4.94 0.43 3.68
CA ALA A 68 -4.95 -1.01 3.95
C ALA A 68 -3.69 -1.73 3.43
N ILE A 69 -3.13 -1.28 2.30
CA ILE A 69 -1.89 -1.83 1.73
C ILE A 69 -0.66 -1.29 2.48
N GLU A 70 -0.68 -0.01 2.87
CA GLU A 70 0.38 0.57 3.69
C GLU A 70 0.47 -0.11 5.07
N ASP A 71 -0.66 -0.37 5.69
CA ASP A 71 -0.77 -1.07 6.97
C ASP A 71 -0.42 -2.55 6.85
N HIS A 72 -0.74 -3.21 5.73
CA HIS A 72 -0.23 -4.54 5.40
C HIS A 72 1.30 -4.56 5.41
N CYS A 73 1.93 -3.65 4.65
CA CYS A 73 3.39 -3.55 4.59
C CYS A 73 4.03 -3.19 5.94
N CYS A 74 3.27 -2.60 6.87
CA CYS A 74 3.74 -2.34 8.23
C CYS A 74 3.55 -3.55 9.16
N CYS A 75 2.35 -4.12 9.21
CA CYS A 75 1.90 -5.05 10.24
C CYS A 75 2.11 -6.53 9.88
N GLN A 76 1.98 -6.90 8.61
CA GLN A 76 1.97 -8.30 8.16
C GLN A 76 3.29 -8.71 7.50
N ARG A 77 4.37 -8.54 8.24
CA ARG A 77 5.74 -8.90 7.80
C ARG A 77 5.98 -10.39 7.96
N LYS A 78 5.47 -11.20 7.03
CA LYS A 78 5.55 -12.67 7.08
C LYS A 78 5.77 -13.28 5.70
N TYR A 79 6.21 -14.54 5.69
CA TYR A 79 6.43 -15.33 4.47
C TYR A 79 5.17 -15.58 3.62
N HIS A 80 3.97 -15.30 4.14
CA HIS A 80 2.72 -15.53 3.44
C HIS A 80 2.03 -14.20 3.13
N GLU A 81 1.93 -13.91 1.83
CA GLU A 81 1.18 -12.78 1.29
C GLU A 81 -0.32 -12.89 1.66
N VAL A 82 -0.90 -11.83 2.22
CA VAL A 82 -2.32 -11.78 2.60
C VAL A 82 -3.19 -11.10 1.53
N PHE A 83 -2.60 -10.25 0.69
CA PHE A 83 -3.24 -9.63 -0.46
C PHE A 83 -2.64 -10.12 -1.79
N PRO A 84 -2.71 -11.43 -2.10
CA PRO A 84 -2.12 -11.96 -3.33
C PRO A 84 -2.84 -11.48 -4.59
N TYR A 85 -4.04 -10.90 -4.44
CA TYR A 85 -4.91 -10.41 -5.50
C TYR A 85 -4.90 -8.88 -5.67
N ILE A 86 -3.93 -8.19 -5.06
CA ILE A 86 -3.72 -6.74 -5.21
C ILE A 86 -2.26 -6.51 -5.52
N ALA A 87 -1.95 -5.86 -6.64
CA ALA A 87 -0.58 -5.53 -6.98
C ALA A 87 -0.01 -4.49 -6.00
N HIS A 88 1.12 -4.79 -5.38
CA HIS A 88 1.78 -3.90 -4.43
C HIS A 88 3.26 -4.27 -4.22
N ILE A 89 4.02 -3.38 -3.61
CA ILE A 89 5.42 -3.61 -3.21
C ILE A 89 5.54 -3.20 -1.75
N CYS A 90 5.94 -4.14 -0.90
CA CYS A 90 6.33 -3.84 0.47
C CYS A 90 7.85 -3.76 0.55
N TYR A 91 8.33 -2.70 1.21
CA TYR A 91 9.73 -2.50 1.47
C TYR A 91 10.06 -2.85 2.92
N VAL A 92 11.28 -3.29 3.16
CA VAL A 92 11.81 -3.55 4.50
C VAL A 92 11.83 -2.23 5.28
N ARG A 93 10.80 -1.99 6.08
CA ARG A 93 10.73 -0.85 6.99
C ARG A 93 11.48 -1.13 8.29
N SER A 94 11.85 -0.06 8.99
CA SER A 94 12.36 -0.15 10.37
C SER A 94 11.31 -0.83 11.27
N ARG A 95 11.72 -1.34 12.44
CA ARG A 95 10.79 -1.99 13.39
C ARG A 95 9.72 -1.04 13.97
N ASN A 96 9.82 0.26 13.68
CA ASN A 96 8.99 1.32 14.28
C ASN A 96 7.97 1.87 13.26
N CYS A 97 7.47 1.05 12.33
CA CYS A 97 6.39 1.52 11.48
C CYS A 97 5.12 1.70 12.33
N GLU A 98 4.37 2.77 12.07
CA GLU A 98 3.09 3.04 12.70
C GLU A 98 1.99 2.83 11.65
N PRO A 99 1.05 1.89 11.88
CA PRO A 99 -0.08 1.73 10.97
C PRO A 99 -0.99 2.95 11.04
N THR A 100 -1.55 3.32 9.90
CA THR A 100 -2.56 4.38 9.75
C THR A 100 -3.79 4.06 10.58
N VAL A 101 -4.18 2.77 10.67
CA VAL A 101 -5.13 2.32 11.67
C VAL A 101 -4.43 2.11 13.00
N ARG A 102 -4.90 2.82 14.03
CA ARG A 102 -4.53 2.78 15.46
C ARG A 102 -3.39 1.82 15.87
N ASP A 103 -3.55 0.51 15.65
CA ASP A 103 -2.56 -0.51 15.92
C ASP A 103 -2.74 -1.73 15.00
N CYS A 104 -1.70 -2.58 14.89
CA CYS A 104 -1.75 -3.77 14.05
C CYS A 104 -2.81 -4.80 14.47
N GLY A 105 -3.26 -4.79 15.73
CA GLY A 105 -4.37 -5.65 16.15
C GLY A 105 -5.71 -5.17 15.59
N VAL A 106 -5.91 -3.86 15.45
CA VAL A 106 -7.06 -3.32 14.72
C VAL A 106 -6.97 -3.64 13.24
N PHE A 107 -5.78 -3.51 12.64
CA PHE A 107 -5.58 -3.91 11.25
C PHE A 107 -5.99 -5.37 11.03
N ASP A 108 -5.49 -6.30 11.85
CA ASP A 108 -5.79 -7.73 11.72
C ASP A 108 -7.29 -8.04 11.84
N ARG A 109 -7.99 -7.33 12.73
CA ARG A 109 -9.45 -7.41 12.84
C ARG A 109 -10.11 -6.91 11.55
N LEU A 110 -9.73 -5.75 11.04
CA LEU A 110 -10.32 -5.17 9.83
C LEU A 110 -10.02 -6.03 8.60
N LEU A 111 -8.82 -6.57 8.49
CA LEU A 111 -8.42 -7.51 7.45
C LEU A 111 -9.35 -8.73 7.43
N THR A 112 -9.49 -9.38 8.59
CA THR A 112 -10.29 -10.62 8.76
C THR A 112 -11.79 -10.40 8.59
N CYS A 113 -12.31 -9.26 9.07
CA CYS A 113 -13.75 -9.02 9.11
C CYS A 113 -14.30 -8.18 7.96
N CYS A 114 -13.45 -7.37 7.31
CA CYS A 114 -13.90 -6.37 6.34
C CYS A 114 -13.10 -6.43 5.05
N CYS A 115 -11.77 -6.23 5.12
CA CYS A 115 -11.03 -5.82 3.93
C CYS A 115 -10.97 -6.90 2.86
N HIS A 116 -10.84 -8.18 3.21
CA HIS A 116 -10.82 -9.24 2.21
C HIS A 116 -12.08 -9.28 1.33
N GLN A 117 -13.26 -9.17 1.93
CA GLN A 117 -14.52 -9.17 1.19
C GLN A 117 -14.61 -7.98 0.22
N TYR A 118 -14.41 -6.76 0.71
CA TYR A 118 -14.61 -5.55 -0.11
C TYR A 118 -13.52 -5.38 -1.17
N LEU A 119 -12.26 -5.63 -0.82
CA LEU A 119 -11.16 -5.59 -1.79
C LEU A 119 -11.29 -6.70 -2.83
N GLY A 120 -11.59 -7.93 -2.40
CA GLY A 120 -11.81 -9.03 -3.33
C GLY A 120 -12.95 -8.76 -4.29
N THR A 121 -14.05 -8.17 -3.81
CA THR A 121 -15.18 -7.76 -4.65
C THR A 121 -14.78 -6.68 -5.65
N LYS A 122 -14.07 -5.63 -5.20
CA LYS A 122 -13.56 -4.56 -6.07
C LYS A 122 -12.63 -5.10 -7.15
N CYS A 123 -11.71 -6.01 -6.78
CA CYS A 123 -10.70 -6.52 -7.68
C CYS A 123 -11.24 -7.55 -8.69
N ARG A 124 -12.39 -8.19 -8.43
CA ARG A 124 -13.01 -9.13 -9.37
C ARG A 124 -13.56 -8.46 -10.64
N HIS A 125 -13.68 -7.14 -10.63
CA HIS A 125 -14.18 -6.35 -11.76
C HIS A 125 -13.06 -5.68 -12.58
N PHE A 126 -11.80 -6.03 -12.31
CA PHE A 126 -10.69 -5.64 -13.19
C PHE A 126 -10.73 -6.38 -14.53
#